data_AF-A0A969W1W1-F1
#
_entry.id   AF-A0A969W1W1-F1
#
_cell.length_a   1.000
_cell.length_b   1.000
_cell.length_c   1.000
_cell.angle_alpha   90.00
_cell.angle_beta   90.00
_cell.angle_gamma   90.00
#
_symmetry.space_group_name_H-M   'P 1'
#
loop_
_entity.id
_entity.type
_entity.pdbx_description
1 polymer ?
#
loop_
_entity_poly.entity_id
_entity_poly.type
_entity_poly.pdbx_seq_one_letter_code
_entity_poly.pdbx_strand_id
1 'polypeptide(L)' 'MTLRVAVVGGGPAGSCAAETLVKAGIETYLFERKLDNAKPCGGAIPLCMVDEFQIPPEIIDRRVRRMKMISPSNVEVDIA' A
#
# COMPACT_ATOMS: atom_id res chain seq x y z
N MET A 1 26.14 -7.65 -18.87
CA MET A 1 25.72 -8.19 -17.56
C MET A 1 24.32 -7.69 -17.28
N THR A 2 23.36 -8.59 -17.12
CA THR A 2 22.00 -8.24 -16.66
C THR A 2 22.03 -8.07 -15.15
N LEU A 3 21.49 -6.95 -14.65
CA LEU A 3 21.33 -6.72 -13.21
C LEU A 3 20.28 -7.70 -12.67
N ARG A 4 20.55 -8.26 -11.48
CA ARG A 4 19.63 -9.13 -10.74
C ARG A 4 19.33 -8.48 -9.40
N VAL A 5 18.05 -8.41 -9.03
CA VAL A 5 17.61 -7.76 -7.79
C VAL A 5 16.85 -8.73 -6.92
N ALA A 6 17.21 -8.79 -5.64
CA ALA A 6 16.41 -9.44 -4.60
C ALA A 6 15.67 -8.37 -3.79
N VAL A 7 14.34 -8.43 -3.79
CA VAL A 7 13.47 -7.61 -2.96
C VAL A 7 13.03 -8.43 -1.75
N VAL A 8 13.36 -7.97 -0.55
CA VAL A 8 13.05 -8.68 0.70
C VAL A 8 11.91 -7.95 1.43
N GLY A 9 10.73 -8.58 1.45
CA GLY A 9 9.47 -8.09 2.00
C GLY A 9 8.42 -7.88 0.90
N GLY A 10 7.29 -8.58 0.99
CA GLY A 10 6.17 -8.57 0.05
C GLY A 10 5.05 -7.58 0.40
N GLY A 11 5.28 -6.65 1.34
CA GLY A 11 4.34 -5.57 1.62
C GLY A 11 4.19 -4.58 0.45
N PRO A 12 3.37 -3.51 0.60
CA PRO A 12 3.11 -2.56 -0.49
C PRO A 12 4.39 -2.00 -1.13
N ALA A 13 5.36 -1.55 -0.32
CA ALA A 13 6.60 -0.98 -0.86
C ALA A 13 7.42 -2.01 -1.67
N GLY A 14 7.61 -3.22 -1.16
CA GLY A 14 8.43 -4.24 -1.82
C GLY A 14 7.75 -4.83 -3.05
N SER A 15 6.44 -5.07 -3.00
CA SER A 15 5.67 -5.50 -4.18
C SER A 15 5.69 -4.45 -5.29
N CYS A 16 5.51 -3.16 -4.96
CA CYS A 16 5.62 -2.06 -5.94
C CYS A 16 7.02 -1.96 -6.55
N ALA A 17 8.07 -2.09 -5.73
CA ALA A 17 9.45 -2.08 -6.19
C ALA A 17 9.72 -3.26 -7.15
N ALA A 18 9.30 -4.47 -6.76
CA ALA A 18 9.48 -5.67 -7.59
C ALA A 18 8.75 -5.55 -8.93
N GLU A 19 7.49 -5.09 -8.91
CA GLU A 19 6.70 -4.85 -10.12
C GLU A 19 7.39 -3.84 -11.06
N THR A 20 7.86 -2.72 -10.52
CA THR A 20 8.54 -1.67 -11.28
C THR A 20 9.81 -2.19 -11.95
N LEU A 21 10.63 -2.97 -11.23
CA LEU A 21 11.87 -3.53 -11.75
C LEU A 21 11.61 -4.56 -12.86
N VAL A 22 10.61 -5.42 -12.70
CA VAL A 22 10.23 -6.40 -13.74
C VAL A 22 9.72 -5.70 -14.99
N LYS A 23 8.89 -4.65 -14.85
CA LYS A 23 8.42 -3.83 -15.99
C LYS A 23 9.58 -3.15 -16.73
N ALA A 24 10.68 -2.85 -16.04
CA ALA A 24 11.91 -2.32 -16.62
C ALA A 24 12.83 -3.39 -17.24
N GLY A 25 12.44 -4.67 -17.24
CA GLY A 25 13.22 -5.78 -17.82
C GLY A 25 14.35 -6.29 -16.91
N ILE A 26 14.31 -5.98 -15.62
CA ILE A 26 15.32 -6.41 -14.64
C ILE A 26 14.88 -7.74 -14.00
N GLU A 27 15.78 -8.72 -13.99
CA GLU A 27 15.54 -10.02 -13.35
C GLU A 27 15.39 -9.83 -11.83
N THR A 28 14.16 -9.96 -11.33
CA THR A 28 13.81 -9.56 -9.96
C THR A 28 13.17 -10.71 -9.20
N TYR A 29 13.63 -10.93 -7.98
CA TYR A 29 13.16 -11.98 -7.07
C TYR A 29 12.53 -11.32 -5.84
N LEU A 30 11.28 -11.68 -5.52
CA LEU A 30 10.59 -11.19 -4.33
C LEU A 30 10.54 -12.29 -3.26
N PHE A 31 10.97 -11.96 -2.05
CA PHE A 31 10.93 -12.85 -0.90
C PHE A 31 9.99 -12.29 0.15
N GLU A 32 8.98 -13.07 0.56
CA GLU A 32 8.16 -12.77 1.73
C GLU A 32 8.25 -13.95 2.69
N ARG A 33 8.45 -13.64 3.98
CA ARG A 33 8.58 -14.65 5.03
C ARG A 33 7.22 -15.20 5.45
N LYS A 34 6.18 -14.36 5.49
CA LYS A 34 4.84 -14.72 5.99
C LYS A 34 3.75 -14.30 5.00
N LEU A 35 3.12 -15.28 4.37
CA LEU A 35 2.04 -15.07 3.40
C LEU A 35 0.64 -15.03 4.05
N ASP A 36 0.54 -15.48 5.29
CA ASP A 36 -0.68 -15.63 6.07
C ASP A 36 -0.89 -14.52 7.10
N ASN A 37 -0.01 -13.51 7.12
CA ASN A 37 0.01 -12.49 8.15
C ASN A 37 -0.30 -11.10 7.58
N ALA A 38 -1.47 -10.55 7.93
CA ALA A 38 -1.77 -9.15 7.73
C ALA A 38 -1.05 -8.30 8.80
N LYS A 39 -0.21 -7.35 8.38
CA LYS A 39 0.40 -6.39 9.32
C LYS A 39 -0.71 -5.58 10.03
N PRO A 40 -0.61 -5.29 11.33
CA PRO A 40 -1.55 -4.41 11.99
C PRO A 40 -1.48 -3.02 11.34
N CYS A 41 -2.59 -2.59 10.74
CA CYS A 41 -2.69 -1.33 10.01
C CYS A 41 -4.14 -0.86 10.01
N GLY A 42 -4.36 0.45 10.01
CA GLY A 42 -5.71 1.01 9.87
C GLY A 42 -6.34 0.81 8.48
N GLY A 43 -5.54 0.40 7.47
CA GLY A 43 -6.02 0.11 6.11
C GLY A 43 -6.46 1.33 5.29
N ALA A 44 -6.46 2.53 5.86
CA ALA A 44 -6.84 3.75 5.16
C ALA A 44 -5.78 4.15 4.13
N ILE A 45 -6.18 4.26 2.87
CA ILE A 45 -5.41 4.81 1.76
C ILE A 45 -6.23 5.90 1.06
N PRO A 46 -5.59 6.93 0.46
CA PRO A 46 -6.29 7.96 -0.29
C PRO A 46 -6.86 7.41 -1.61
N LEU A 47 -7.88 8.07 -2.15
CA LEU A 47 -8.51 7.67 -3.42
C LEU A 47 -7.53 7.68 -4.60
N CYS A 48 -6.58 8.62 -4.62
CA CYS A 48 -5.57 8.67 -5.68
C CYS A 48 -4.72 7.38 -5.73
N MET A 49 -4.48 6.70 -4.60
CA MET A 49 -3.75 5.43 -4.58
C MET A 49 -4.58 4.27 -5.14
N VAL A 50 -5.91 4.30 -4.99
CA VAL A 50 -6.78 3.30 -5.61
C VAL A 50 -6.62 3.35 -7.12
N ASP A 51 -6.64 4.57 -7.69
CA ASP A 51 -6.45 4.79 -9.12
C ASP A 51 -5.01 4.48 -9.55
N GLU A 52 -4.00 4.97 -8.83
CA GLU A 52 -2.58 4.77 -9.17
C GLU A 52 -2.19 3.30 -9.22
N PHE A 53 -2.64 2.50 -8.24
CA PHE A 53 -2.33 1.08 -8.16
C PHE A 53 -3.39 0.18 -8.81
N GLN A 54 -4.37 0.77 -9.51
CA GLN A 54 -5.45 0.04 -10.18
C GLN A 54 -6.13 -0.99 -9.25
N ILE A 55 -6.36 -0.58 -8.00
CA ILE A 55 -6.90 -1.45 -6.95
C ILE A 55 -8.36 -1.78 -7.29
N PRO A 56 -8.73 -3.06 -7.43
CA PRO A 56 -10.09 -3.42 -7.78
C PRO A 56 -11.10 -2.91 -6.74
N PRO A 57 -12.18 -2.22 -7.15
CA PRO A 57 -13.12 -1.62 -6.20
C PRO A 57 -13.82 -2.65 -5.30
N GLU A 58 -13.91 -3.92 -5.74
CA GLU A 58 -14.50 -5.03 -5.00
C GLU A 58 -13.68 -5.49 -3.79
N ILE A 59 -12.38 -5.18 -3.74
CA ILE A 59 -11.53 -5.50 -2.57
C ILE A 59 -11.48 -4.37 -1.54
N ILE A 60 -12.18 -3.25 -1.79
CA ILE A 60 -12.25 -2.14 -0.86
C ILE A 60 -13.38 -2.40 0.15
N ASP A 61 -13.01 -2.80 1.36
CA ASP A 61 -13.96 -3.10 2.44
C ASP A 61 -14.88 -1.93 2.80
N ARG A 62 -14.35 -0.70 2.81
CA ARG A 62 -15.10 0.49 3.25
C ARG A 62 -14.61 1.77 2.58
N ARG A 63 -15.56 2.59 2.10
CA ARG A 63 -15.31 3.96 1.64
C ARG A 63 -15.56 4.96 2.76
N VAL A 64 -14.50 5.58 3.27
CA VAL A 64 -14.58 6.66 4.27
C VAL A 64 -14.83 7.98 3.56
N ARG A 65 -15.90 8.69 3.93
CA ARG A 65 -16.34 9.96 3.30
C ARG A 65 -16.26 11.19 4.20
N ARG A 66 -15.90 10.98 5.46
CA ARG A 66 -15.83 12.02 6.49
C ARG A 66 -14.67 11.70 7.40
N MET A 67 -13.85 12.69 7.71
CA MET A 67 -12.76 12.59 8.67
C MET A 67 -12.90 13.73 9.67
N LYS A 68 -12.63 13.44 10.94
CA LYS A 68 -12.67 14.42 12.03
C LYS A 68 -11.37 14.32 12.81
N MET A 69 -10.76 15.46 13.09
CA MET A 69 -9.64 15.59 13.99
C MET A 69 -10.15 16.04 15.36
N ILE A 70 -9.72 15.36 16.42
CA ILE A 70 -10.07 15.69 17.80
C ILE A 70 -8.77 15.92 18.56
N SER A 71 -8.57 17.12 19.10
CA SER A 71 -7.38 17.44 19.88
C SER A 71 -7.45 16.88 21.30
N PRO A 72 -6.33 16.76 22.04
CA PRO A 72 -6.35 16.38 23.45
C PRO A 72 -7.19 17.32 24.34
N SER A 73 -7.40 18.57 23.92
CA SER A 73 -8.29 19.54 24.58
C SER A 73 -9.75 19.45 24.12
N ASN A 74 -10.11 18.38 23.41
CA ASN A 74 -11.45 18.10 22.88
C ASN A 74 -11.96 19.15 21.88
N VAL A 75 -11.05 19.80 21.15
CA VAL A 75 -11.41 20.66 20.02
C VAL A 75 -11.59 19.78 18.79
N GLU A 76 -12.74 19.90 18.14
CA GLU A 76 -13.10 19.13 16.96
C GLU A 76 -12.97 19.97 15.69
N VAL A 77 -12.37 19.38 14.65
CA VAL A 77 -12.26 19.96 13.31
C VAL A 77 -12.65 18.90 12.29
N ASP A 78 -13.66 19.20 11.47
CA ASP A 78 -14.00 18.35 10.32
C ASP A 78 -12.97 18.58 9.21
N ILE A 79 -12.39 17.50 8.70
CA ILE A 79 -11.46 17.54 7.56
C ILE A 79 -12.31 17.36 6.29
N ALA A 80 -12.38 18.43 5.49
CA ALA A 80 -13.06 18.48 4.20
C ALA A 80 -12.25 17.78 3.11
#